data_AF-A0A7S3MRD3-F1
#
_entry.id   AF-A0A7S3MRD3-F1
#
_cell.length_a   1.000
_cell.length_b   1.000
_cell.length_c   1.000
_cell.angle_alpha   90.00
_cell.angle_beta   90.00
_cell.angle_gamma   90.00
#
_symmetry.space_group_name_H-M   'P 1'
#
loop_
_entity.id
_entity.type
_entity.pdbx_description
1 polymer ?
#
loop_
_entity_poly.entity_id
_entity_poly.type
_entity_poly.pdbx_seq_one_letter_code
_entity_poly.pdbx_strand_id
1 'polypeptide(L)'
;FALKIYLIACSVLLFLTGLTNLGSAPFYTFGIICFYLSLFSVVLIVSEVSPYAFHNYVLQMFPFLVNSVGKGTLLVILATFCFGDQMNAVGILTGILTMAAGGFCIAKHILDPNPYPDQEVRFTYYG
;
A
#
# COMPACT_ATOMS: atom_id res chain seq x y z
N PHE A 1 10.75 12.10 3.40
CA PHE A 1 11.25 11.66 2.08
C PHE A 1 11.64 10.19 2.05
N ALA A 2 12.56 9.72 2.89
CA ALA A 2 12.98 8.30 2.93
C ALA A 2 11.81 7.30 3.11
N LEU A 3 10.85 7.63 3.98
CA LEU A 3 9.66 6.78 4.20
C LEU A 3 8.78 6.65 2.95
N LYS A 4 8.59 7.74 2.18
CA LYS A 4 7.79 7.72 0.94
C LYS A 4 8.44 6.81 -0.11
N ILE A 5 9.76 6.91 -0.26
CA ILE A 5 10.53 6.04 -1.18
C ILE A 5 10.39 4.57 -0.75
N TYR A 6 10.48 4.29 0.54
CA TYR A 6 10.31 2.93 1.07
C TYR A 6 8.90 2.37 0.83
N LEU A 7 7.86 3.18 1.03
CA LEU A 7 6.47 2.78 0.77
C LEU A 7 6.22 2.52 -0.72
N ILE A 8 6.75 3.35 -1.60
CA ILE A 8 6.68 3.14 -3.06
C ILE A 8 7.39 1.84 -3.43
N ALA A 9 8.61 1.60 -2.92
CA ALA A 9 9.36 0.38 -3.19
C ALA A 9 8.61 -0.87 -2.71
N CYS A 10 8.03 -0.86 -1.51
CA CYS A 10 7.21 -1.96 -1.00
C CYS A 10 5.96 -2.19 -1.86
N SER A 11 5.28 -1.11 -2.27
CA SER A 11 4.08 -1.20 -3.11
C SER A 11 4.40 -1.76 -4.50
N VAL A 12 5.55 -1.39 -5.09
CA VAL A 12 6.02 -1.94 -6.37
C VAL A 12 6.39 -3.42 -6.23
N LEU A 13 7.04 -3.83 -5.14
CA LEU A 13 7.34 -5.25 -4.87
C LEU A 13 6.06 -6.08 -4.68
N LEU A 14 5.06 -5.53 -3.98
CA LEU A 14 3.72 -6.13 -3.86
C LEU A 14 3.06 -6.31 -5.23
N PHE A 15 3.14 -5.30 -6.09
CA PHE A 15 2.60 -5.36 -7.45
C PHE A 15 3.25 -6.47 -8.27
N LEU A 16 4.59 -6.52 -8.27
CA LEU A 16 5.36 -7.58 -8.94
C LEU A 16 5.06 -8.97 -8.38
N THR A 17 4.87 -9.08 -7.06
CA THR A 17 4.46 -10.33 -6.41
C THR A 17 3.06 -10.76 -6.86
N GLY A 18 2.11 -9.84 -6.93
CA GLY A 18 0.77 -10.10 -7.45
C GLY A 18 0.81 -10.58 -8.90
N LEU A 19 1.57 -9.91 -9.78
CA LEU A 19 1.69 -10.28 -11.19
C LEU A 19 2.37 -11.64 -11.41
N THR A 20 3.47 -11.90 -10.71
CA THR A 20 4.21 -13.17 -10.88
C THR A 20 3.38 -14.36 -10.42
N ASN A 21 2.65 -14.22 -9.31
CA ASN A 21 1.77 -15.27 -8.80
C ASN A 21 0.42 -15.37 -9.54
N LEU A 22 -0.01 -14.32 -10.27
CA LEU A 22 -1.18 -14.38 -11.13
C LEU A 22 -0.94 -15.29 -12.34
N GLY A 23 0.26 -15.25 -12.93
CA GLY A 23 0.63 -16.09 -14.07
C GLY A 23 0.81 -17.57 -13.73
N SER A 24 1.10 -17.88 -12.47
CA SER A 24 1.31 -19.25 -11.97
C SER A 24 0.15 -19.78 -11.11
N ALA A 25 -0.98 -19.08 -11.09
CA ALA A 25 -2.08 -19.37 -10.16
C ALA A 25 -2.68 -20.77 -10.38
N PRO A 26 -2.56 -21.69 -9.40
CA PRO A 26 -3.08 -23.05 -9.55
C PRO A 26 -4.62 -23.13 -9.42
N PHE A 27 -5.24 -22.12 -8.77
CA PHE A 27 -6.68 -22.08 -8.51
C PHE A 27 -7.26 -20.69 -8.82
N TYR A 28 -8.53 -20.65 -9.22
CA TYR A 28 -9.25 -19.41 -9.49
C TYR A 28 -9.28 -18.46 -8.29
N THR A 29 -9.50 -18.98 -7.08
CA THR A 29 -9.48 -18.20 -5.83
C THR A 29 -8.14 -17.54 -5.56
N PHE A 30 -7.04 -18.23 -5.84
CA PHE A 30 -5.69 -17.68 -5.70
C PHE A 30 -5.42 -16.61 -6.75
N GLY A 31 -5.88 -16.81 -7.99
CA GLY A 31 -5.83 -15.80 -9.04
C GLY A 31 -6.57 -14.50 -8.65
N ILE A 32 -7.74 -14.61 -8.02
CA ILE A 32 -8.48 -13.44 -7.49
C ILE A 32 -7.67 -12.71 -6.43
N ILE A 33 -7.05 -13.43 -5.48
CA ILE A 33 -6.22 -12.83 -4.44
C ILE A 33 -5.04 -12.08 -5.05
N CYS A 34 -4.33 -12.68 -6.01
CA CYS A 34 -3.22 -12.05 -6.73
C CYS A 34 -3.66 -10.80 -7.51
N PHE A 35 -4.85 -10.84 -8.12
CA PHE A 35 -5.44 -9.68 -8.80
C PHE A 35 -5.72 -8.54 -7.81
N TYR A 36 -6.36 -8.83 -6.67
CA TYR A 36 -6.58 -7.83 -5.63
C TYR A 36 -5.27 -7.25 -5.10
N LEU A 37 -4.26 -8.10 -4.87
CA LEU A 37 -2.92 -7.68 -4.44
C LEU A 37 -2.34 -6.65 -5.43
N SER A 38 -2.43 -6.96 -6.73
CA SER A 38 -1.94 -6.07 -7.79
C SER A 38 -2.73 -4.76 -7.86
N LEU A 39 -4.06 -4.80 -7.79
CA LEU A 39 -4.91 -3.62 -7.87
C LEU A 39 -4.67 -2.67 -6.68
N PHE A 40 -4.69 -3.19 -5.45
CA PHE A 40 -4.47 -2.38 -4.26
C PHE A 40 -3.04 -1.83 -4.18
N SER A 41 -2.05 -2.57 -4.67
CA SER A 41 -0.68 -2.07 -4.76
C SER A 41 -0.54 -0.87 -5.72
N VAL A 42 -1.26 -0.85 -6.85
CA VAL A 42 -1.31 0.31 -7.75
C VAL A 42 -1.98 1.50 -7.06
N VAL A 43 -3.08 1.29 -6.34
CA VAL A 43 -3.74 2.35 -5.56
C VAL A 43 -2.78 2.99 -4.56
N LEU A 44 -1.96 2.17 -3.87
CA LEU A 44 -0.93 2.65 -2.95
C LEU A 44 0.15 3.46 -3.66
N ILE A 45 0.65 3.00 -4.82
CA ILE A 45 1.64 3.74 -5.63
C ILE A 45 1.08 5.11 -6.03
N VAL A 46 -0.14 5.15 -6.58
CA VAL A 46 -0.79 6.41 -6.99
C VAL A 46 -0.97 7.36 -5.80
N SER A 47 -1.25 6.82 -4.61
CA SER A 47 -1.40 7.60 -3.39
C SER A 47 -0.12 8.29 -2.93
N GLU A 48 1.06 7.75 -3.27
CA GLU A 48 2.36 8.30 -2.87
C GLU A 48 3.01 9.13 -3.99
N VAL A 49 2.77 8.80 -5.26
CA VAL A 49 3.35 9.50 -6.42
C VAL A 49 2.60 10.79 -6.74
N SER A 50 1.27 10.79 -6.63
CA SER A 50 0.44 11.93 -7.07
C SER A 50 -0.65 12.28 -6.04
N PRO A 51 -0.41 13.26 -5.16
CA PRO A 51 -1.42 13.69 -4.17
C PRO A 51 -2.70 14.22 -4.83
N TYR A 52 -2.59 14.80 -6.05
CA TYR A 52 -3.74 15.26 -6.84
C TYR A 52 -4.66 14.12 -7.29
N ALA A 53 -4.10 13.03 -7.83
CA ALA A 53 -4.92 11.88 -8.25
C ALA A 53 -5.50 11.16 -7.03
N PHE A 54 -4.76 11.15 -5.92
CA PHE A 54 -5.24 10.63 -4.66
C PHE A 54 -6.48 11.37 -4.15
N HIS A 55 -6.45 12.71 -4.13
CA HIS A 55 -7.59 13.52 -3.67
C HIS A 55 -8.81 13.43 -4.57
N ASN A 56 -8.62 13.47 -5.89
CA ASN A 56 -9.76 13.55 -6.81
C ASN A 56 -10.39 12.18 -7.11
N TYR A 57 -9.61 11.10 -7.13
CA TYR A 57 -10.10 9.78 -7.56
C TYR A 57 -10.09 8.76 -6.43
N VAL A 58 -8.95 8.61 -5.73
CA VAL A 58 -8.79 7.53 -4.75
C VAL A 58 -9.60 7.78 -3.48
N LEU A 59 -9.65 9.03 -2.99
CA LEU A 59 -10.40 9.35 -1.77
C LEU A 59 -11.91 9.21 -1.92
N GLN A 60 -12.44 9.41 -3.13
CA GLN A 60 -13.88 9.21 -3.37
C GLN A 60 -14.26 7.72 -3.22
N MET A 61 -13.36 6.80 -3.61
CA MET A 61 -13.56 5.36 -3.44
C MET A 61 -13.14 4.84 -2.06
N PHE A 62 -12.06 5.37 -1.49
CA PHE A 62 -11.43 4.86 -0.28
C PHE A 62 -11.10 6.01 0.70
N PRO A 63 -12.10 6.57 1.39
CA PRO A 63 -11.91 7.72 2.28
C PRO A 63 -11.00 7.40 3.48
N PHE A 64 -10.91 6.12 3.88
CA PHE A 64 -10.04 5.70 4.99
C PHE A 64 -8.54 5.81 4.69
N LEU A 65 -8.13 5.88 3.41
CA LEU A 65 -6.72 6.04 3.03
C LEU A 65 -6.17 7.44 3.33
N VAL A 66 -7.03 8.42 3.68
CA VAL A 66 -6.57 9.76 4.08
C VAL A 66 -5.74 9.71 5.37
N ASN A 67 -6.04 8.76 6.25
CA ASN A 67 -5.32 8.57 7.50
C ASN A 67 -4.10 7.66 7.29
N SER A 68 -2.97 8.02 7.90
CA SER A 68 -1.76 7.18 7.93
C SER A 68 -2.02 5.79 8.54
N VAL A 69 -2.93 5.70 9.51
CA VAL A 69 -3.41 4.44 10.10
C VAL A 69 -4.16 3.59 9.08
N GLY A 70 -5.01 4.20 8.25
CA GLY A 70 -5.76 3.48 7.23
C GLY A 70 -4.85 2.90 6.15
N LYS A 71 -3.87 3.69 5.69
CA LYS A 71 -2.80 3.22 4.79
C LYS A 71 -1.99 2.09 5.43
N GLY A 72 -1.55 2.27 6.68
CA GLY A 72 -0.77 1.26 7.41
C GLY A 72 -1.55 -0.04 7.62
N THR A 73 -2.83 0.04 7.97
CA THR A 73 -3.71 -1.11 8.16
C THR A 73 -3.92 -1.87 6.85
N LEU A 74 -4.15 -1.16 5.74
CA LEU A 74 -4.28 -1.78 4.42
C LEU A 74 -3.00 -2.50 3.99
N LEU A 75 -1.83 -1.92 4.24
CA LEU A 75 -0.54 -2.58 4.02
C LEU A 75 -0.38 -3.88 4.83
N VAL A 76 -0.78 -3.86 6.11
CA VAL A 76 -0.74 -5.06 6.95
C VAL A 76 -1.69 -6.14 6.43
N ILE A 77 -2.92 -5.77 6.05
CA ILE A 77 -3.88 -6.73 5.46
C ILE A 77 -3.30 -7.35 4.18
N LEU A 78 -2.76 -6.53 3.27
CA LEU A 78 -2.14 -7.05 2.05
C LEU A 78 -0.95 -7.97 2.34
N ALA A 79 -0.13 -7.63 3.33
CA ALA A 79 0.98 -8.46 3.76
C ALA A 79 0.52 -9.84 4.26
N THR A 80 -0.64 -9.94 4.93
CA THR A 80 -1.16 -11.24 5.38
C THR A 80 -1.44 -12.21 4.23
N PHE A 81 -1.86 -11.71 3.06
CA PHE A 81 -2.08 -12.54 1.89
C PHE A 81 -0.79 -13.09 1.27
N CYS A 82 0.36 -12.47 1.55
CA CYS A 82 1.67 -12.93 1.09
C CYS A 82 2.22 -14.12 1.90
N PHE A 83 1.63 -14.45 3.06
CA PHE A 83 2.06 -15.56 3.91
C PHE A 83 1.35 -16.89 3.61
N GLY A 84 0.56 -16.98 2.54
CA GLY A 84 -0.07 -18.24 2.14
C GLY A 84 0.97 -19.26 1.63
N ASP A 85 0.71 -20.56 1.87
CA ASP A 85 1.59 -21.67 1.47
C ASP A 85 1.85 -21.74 -0.05
N GLN A 86 1.03 -21.06 -0.84
CA GLN A 86 1.11 -21.00 -2.29
C GLN A 86 2.04 -19.89 -2.80
N MET A 87 2.58 -19.04 -1.90
CA MET A 87 3.46 -17.94 -2.26
C MET A 87 4.92 -18.37 -2.32
N ASN A 88 5.62 -17.89 -3.36
CA ASN A 88 7.04 -18.10 -3.50
C ASN A 88 7.84 -17.32 -2.44
N ALA A 89 9.12 -17.67 -2.21
CA ALA A 89 9.99 -17.05 -1.22
C ALA A 89 10.08 -15.51 -1.35
N VAL A 90 10.04 -15.01 -2.59
CA VAL A 90 10.00 -13.57 -2.89
C VAL A 90 8.70 -12.91 -2.39
N GLY A 91 7.57 -13.61 -2.50
CA GLY A 91 6.29 -13.13 -2.00
C GLY A 91 6.27 -13.06 -0.48
N ILE A 92 6.79 -14.09 0.19
CA ILE A 92 6.93 -14.10 1.66
C ILE A 92 7.81 -12.94 2.13
N LEU A 93 8.98 -12.73 1.49
CA LEU A 93 9.88 -11.63 1.83
C LEU A 93 9.21 -10.26 1.60
N THR A 94 8.47 -10.12 0.50
CA THR A 94 7.66 -8.92 0.23
C THR A 94 6.60 -8.70 1.29
N GLY A 95 5.94 -9.76 1.76
CA GLY A 95 4.99 -9.74 2.87
C GLY A 95 5.62 -9.19 4.15
N ILE A 96 6.79 -9.70 4.54
CA ILE A 96 7.51 -9.23 5.73
C ILE A 96 7.85 -7.74 5.64
N LEU A 97 8.42 -7.29 4.51
CA LEU A 97 8.76 -5.89 4.30
C LEU A 97 7.52 -4.99 4.35
N THR A 98 6.44 -5.42 3.70
CA THR A 98 5.17 -4.68 3.68
C THR A 98 4.54 -4.61 5.08
N MET A 99 4.61 -5.69 5.84
CA MET A 99 4.12 -5.76 7.22
C MET A 99 4.91 -4.81 8.12
N ALA A 100 6.24 -4.78 7.99
CA ALA A 100 7.09 -3.82 8.69
C ALA A 100 6.78 -2.37 8.29
N ALA A 101 6.54 -2.10 7.01
CA ALA A 101 6.14 -0.78 6.51
C ALA A 101 4.79 -0.33 7.09
N GLY A 102 3.79 -1.21 7.09
CA GLY A 102 2.47 -0.93 7.66
C GLY A 102 2.53 -0.70 9.17
N GLY A 103 3.28 -1.54 9.89
CA GLY A 103 3.53 -1.38 11.32
C GLY A 103 4.24 -0.06 11.65
N PHE A 104 5.24 0.33 10.85
CA PHE A 104 5.92 1.61 11.02
C PHE A 104 4.98 2.81 10.77
N CYS A 105 4.10 2.74 9.77
CA CYS A 105 3.10 3.78 9.52
C CYS A 105 2.14 3.97 10.71
N ILE A 106 1.70 2.87 11.33
CA ILE A 106 0.83 2.90 12.51
C ILE A 106 1.61 3.41 13.73
N ALA A 107 2.81 2.90 13.98
CA ALA A 107 3.66 3.29 15.10
C ALA A 107 4.03 4.78 15.04
N LYS A 108 4.35 5.30 13.85
CA LYS A 108 4.61 6.73 13.64
C LYS A 108 3.39 7.58 14.01
N HIS A 109 2.19 7.14 13.64
CA HIS A 109 0.96 7.86 13.99
C HIS A 109 0.66 7.84 15.49
N ILE A 110 1.02 6.77 16.21
CA ILE A 110 0.88 6.70 17.67
C ILE A 110 1.89 7.62 18.37
N LEU A 111 3.12 7.70 17.85
CA LEU A 111 4.20 8.50 18.44
C LEU A 111 4.08 10.00 18.13
N ASP A 112 3.54 10.35 16.96
CA ASP A 112 3.24 11.71 16.57
C ASP A 112 1.82 11.75 16.00
N PRO A 113 0.80 11.93 16.86
CA PRO A 113 -0.60 12.00 16.47
C PRO A 113 -0.90 13.36 15.84
N ASN A 114 -0.03 13.83 14.96
CA ASN A 114 -0.32 14.95 14.10
C ASN A 114 -1.23 14.43 12.97
N PRO A 115 -2.49 14.87 12.88
CA PRO A 115 -3.42 14.40 11.86
C PRO A 115 -2.98 14.78 10.43
N TYR A 116 -2.00 15.68 10.27
CA TYR A 116 -1.54 16.17 8.98
C TYR A 116 -0.01 16.40 8.92
N PRO A 117 0.82 15.35 8.73
CA PRO A 117 2.26 15.54 8.54
C PRO A 117 2.66 15.96 7.11
N ASP A 118 1.73 15.95 6.14
CA ASP A 118 2.01 16.18 4.71
C ASP A 118 1.24 17.37 4.09
N GLN A 119 0.64 18.25 4.90
CA GLN A 119 0.02 19.50 4.41
C GLN A 119 1.03 20.57 3.96
N GLU A 120 2.34 20.28 3.93
CA GLU A 120 3.33 21.17 3.30
C GLU A 120 3.14 21.31 1.78
N VAL A 121 2.29 20.51 1.13
CA VAL A 121 1.67 20.94 -0.13
C VAL A 121 0.56 21.93 0.21
N ARG A 122 1.01 23.15 0.51
CA ARG A 122 0.23 24.37 0.47
C ARG A 122 -0.83 24.25 -0.62
N PHE A 123 -2.08 24.46 -0.21
CA PHE A 123 -3.09 25.10 -1.03
C PHE A 123 -2.50 26.40 -1.61
N THR A 124 -1.69 26.27 -2.67
CA THR A 124 -1.19 27.40 -3.47
C THR A 124 -2.09 27.60 -4.68
N TYR A 125 -3.36 27.20 -4.57
CA TYR A 125 -4.41 27.49 -5.54
C TYR A 125 -5.74 27.68 -4.80
N TYR A 126 -5.78 28.70 -3.95
CA TYR A 126 -6.93 29.61 -3.96
C TYR A 126 -6.57 30.72 -4.94
N GLY A 127 -7.28 30.79 -6.07
CA GLY A 127 -7.07 31.73 -7.16
C GLY A 127 -7.78 31.25 -8.40
#